data_AF-A0A5C1AJV5-F1
#
_entry.id   AF-A0A5C1AJV5-F1
#
_cell.length_a   1.000
_cell.length_b   1.000
_cell.length_c   1.000
_cell.angle_alpha   90.00
_cell.angle_beta   90.00
_cell.angle_gamma   90.00
#
_symmetry.space_group_name_H-M   'P 1'
#
loop_
_entity.id
_entity.type
_entity.pdbx_description
1 polymer ?
#
loop_
_entity_poly.entity_id
_entity_poly.type
_entity_poly.pdbx_seq_one_letter_code
_entity_poly.pdbx_strand_id
1 'polypeptide(L)'
;MATDADDQPLTPEHLAVEQRRLLASRLYLRGKSLREIADELGVSHTQVRRDLDAVRAEWLAEGKANVDEAVARQVARYEHLIALAYRAFDESRGTHVVTRTETSTGEKGGTKDSETKEEMAGDPRFIAEVRHCQEAIAKLKGYNAAIKVESTHKGVLAIDKALSDAV
;
A
#
# COMPACT_ATOMS: atom_id res chain seq x y z
N MET A 1 -22.31 -2.11 -25.48
CA MET A 1 -22.45 -3.55 -25.77
C MET A 1 -21.29 -4.24 -25.06
N ALA A 2 -21.40 -4.42 -23.74
CA ALA A 2 -20.39 -5.06 -22.92
C ALA A 2 -20.74 -6.55 -22.89
N THR A 3 -19.81 -7.39 -23.31
CA THR A 3 -19.90 -8.83 -23.14
C THR A 3 -19.70 -9.15 -21.67
N ASP A 4 -20.80 -9.43 -20.97
CA ASP A 4 -20.82 -10.10 -19.67
C ASP A 4 -20.12 -11.45 -19.83
N ALA A 5 -18.86 -11.53 -19.40
CA ALA A 5 -17.97 -12.66 -19.65
C ALA A 5 -17.82 -13.59 -18.44
N ASP A 6 -18.78 -13.64 -17.51
CA ASP A 6 -18.59 -14.39 -16.25
C ASP A 6 -19.84 -15.10 -15.69
N ASP A 7 -20.86 -15.34 -16.53
CA ASP A 7 -22.01 -16.18 -16.16
C ASP A 7 -22.19 -17.33 -17.15
N GLN A 8 -21.15 -18.17 -17.28
CA GLN A 8 -21.35 -19.51 -17.86
C GLN A 8 -21.94 -20.42 -16.77
N PRO A 9 -23.04 -21.15 -17.06
CA PRO A 9 -23.63 -22.05 -16.09
C PRO A 9 -22.60 -23.12 -15.66
N LEU A 10 -22.43 -23.27 -14.35
CA LEU A 10 -21.56 -24.28 -13.73
C LEU A 10 -21.97 -25.68 -14.20
N THR A 11 -21.26 -26.19 -15.21
CA THR A 11 -21.49 -27.56 -15.69
C THR A 11 -21.15 -28.55 -14.56
N PRO A 12 -21.80 -29.73 -14.52
CA PRO A 12 -21.48 -30.76 -13.51
C PRO A 12 -19.99 -31.14 -13.48
N GLU A 13 -19.32 -31.03 -14.63
CA GLU A 13 -17.89 -31.28 -14.77
C GLU A 13 -17.03 -30.24 -14.02
N HIS A 14 -17.37 -28.95 -14.09
CA HIS A 14 -16.68 -27.91 -13.34
C HIS A 14 -16.80 -28.13 -11.83
N LEU A 15 -17.99 -28.47 -11.35
CA LEU A 15 -18.22 -28.76 -9.93
C LEU A 15 -17.38 -29.94 -9.43
N ALA A 16 -17.24 -31.00 -10.25
CA ALA A 16 -16.40 -32.15 -9.90
C ALA A 16 -14.91 -31.79 -9.83
N VAL A 17 -14.43 -30.89 -10.69
CA VAL A 17 -13.05 -30.38 -10.65
C VAL A 17 -12.81 -29.56 -9.38
N GLU A 18 -13.73 -28.66 -9.04
CA GLU A 18 -13.61 -27.82 -7.83
C GLU A 18 -13.66 -28.63 -6.54
N GLN A 19 -14.56 -29.62 -6.48
CA GLN A 19 -14.60 -30.56 -5.35
C GLN A 19 -13.27 -31.31 -5.20
N ARG A 20 -12.68 -31.77 -6.32
CA ARG A 20 -11.39 -32.46 -6.29
C ARG A 20 -10.25 -31.54 -5.82
N ARG A 21 -10.19 -30.30 -6.32
CA ARG A 21 -9.23 -29.27 -5.86
C ARG A 21 -9.32 -29.04 -4.36
N LEU A 22 -10.53 -28.94 -3.84
CA LEU A 22 -10.80 -28.72 -2.42
C LEU A 22 -10.36 -29.92 -1.55
N LEU A 23 -10.58 -31.15 -2.02
CA LEU A 23 -10.10 -32.35 -1.32
C LEU A 23 -8.56 -32.46 -1.39
N ALA A 24 -7.96 -32.22 -2.55
CA ALA A 24 -6.51 -32.24 -2.74
C ALA A 24 -5.80 -31.22 -1.85
N SER A 25 -6.32 -29.99 -1.77
CA SER A 25 -5.75 -28.94 -0.92
C SER A 25 -5.84 -29.27 0.57
N ARG A 26 -6.97 -29.83 1.03
CA ARG A 26 -7.12 -30.30 2.42
C ARG A 26 -6.11 -31.38 2.80
N LEU A 27 -5.90 -32.35 1.93
CA LEU A 27 -4.93 -33.43 2.17
C LEU A 27 -3.49 -32.91 2.15
N TYR A 28 -3.18 -31.99 1.24
CA TYR A 28 -1.89 -31.32 1.17
C TYR A 28 -1.59 -30.50 2.44
N LEU A 29 -2.56 -29.75 2.96
CA LEU A 29 -2.41 -28.98 4.21
C LEU A 29 -2.21 -29.87 5.44
N ARG A 30 -2.64 -31.13 5.40
CA ARG A 30 -2.37 -32.13 6.44
C ARG A 30 -1.00 -32.78 6.31
N GLY A 31 -0.19 -32.37 5.34
CA GLY A 31 1.18 -32.85 5.13
C GLY A 31 1.31 -34.10 4.24
N LYS A 32 0.24 -34.55 3.57
CA LYS A 32 0.33 -35.67 2.64
C LYS A 32 1.15 -35.29 1.40
N SER A 33 1.95 -36.23 0.92
CA SER A 33 2.67 -36.09 -0.34
C SER A 33 1.72 -36.18 -1.53
N LEU A 34 2.15 -35.64 -2.68
CA LEU A 34 1.37 -35.65 -3.91
C LEU A 34 0.99 -37.07 -4.37
N ARG A 35 1.82 -38.07 -4.08
CA ARG A 35 1.55 -39.48 -4.40
C ARG A 35 0.45 -40.05 -3.53
N GLU A 36 0.52 -39.83 -2.22
CA GLU A 36 -0.52 -40.29 -1.29
C GLU A 36 -1.88 -39.63 -1.59
N ILE A 37 -1.86 -38.36 -1.98
CA ILE A 37 -3.08 -37.64 -2.41
C ILE A 37 -3.63 -38.23 -3.71
N ALA A 38 -2.76 -38.56 -4.67
CA ALA A 38 -3.15 -39.17 -5.94
C ALA A 38 -3.81 -40.54 -5.71
N ASP A 39 -3.21 -41.36 -4.83
CA ASP A 39 -3.71 -42.68 -4.46
C ASP A 39 -5.07 -42.58 -3.75
N GLU A 40 -5.24 -41.62 -2.85
CA GLU A 40 -6.49 -41.42 -2.09
C GLU A 40 -7.63 -40.85 -2.94
N LEU A 41 -7.32 -40.00 -3.91
CA LEU A 41 -8.32 -39.39 -4.80
C LEU A 41 -8.55 -40.19 -6.09
N GLY A 42 -7.79 -41.26 -6.32
CA GLY A 42 -7.92 -42.10 -7.52
C GLY A 42 -7.56 -41.36 -8.82
N VAL A 43 -6.66 -40.38 -8.77
CA VAL A 43 -6.24 -39.57 -9.93
C VAL A 43 -4.73 -39.64 -10.15
N SER A 44 -4.26 -39.21 -11.31
CA SER A 44 -2.81 -39.16 -11.58
C SER A 44 -2.11 -38.12 -10.70
N HIS A 45 -0.86 -38.41 -10.33
CA HIS A 45 0.03 -37.46 -9.65
C HIS A 45 0.15 -36.11 -10.40
N THR A 46 0.14 -36.13 -11.73
CA THR A 46 0.16 -34.91 -12.56
C THR A 46 -1.12 -34.10 -12.42
N GLN A 47 -2.28 -34.76 -12.27
CA GLN A 47 -3.56 -34.09 -12.04
C GLN A 47 -3.58 -33.40 -10.68
N VAL A 48 -3.13 -34.08 -9.62
CA VAL A 48 -3.01 -33.48 -8.27
C VAL A 48 -2.13 -32.25 -8.28
N ARG A 49 -0.98 -32.31 -8.98
CA ARG A 49 -0.11 -31.14 -9.12
C ARG A 49 -0.82 -29.96 -9.77
N ARG A 50 -1.50 -30.19 -10.90
CA ARG A 50 -2.25 -29.13 -11.61
C ARG A 50 -3.36 -28.54 -10.75
N ASP A 51 -4.10 -29.39 -10.03
CA ASP A 51 -5.17 -28.95 -9.14
C ASP A 51 -4.61 -28.08 -8.00
N LEU A 52 -3.49 -28.47 -7.38
CA LEU A 52 -2.84 -27.67 -6.34
C LEU A 52 -2.22 -26.37 -6.88
N ASP A 53 -1.67 -26.37 -8.10
CA ASP A 53 -1.16 -25.16 -8.73
C ASP A 53 -2.30 -24.16 -9.00
N ALA A 54 -3.49 -24.63 -9.40
CA ALA A 54 -4.68 -23.80 -9.55
C ALA A 54 -5.15 -23.23 -8.20
N VAL A 55 -5.27 -24.06 -7.17
CA VAL A 55 -5.64 -23.62 -5.81
C VAL A 55 -4.65 -22.58 -5.27
N ARG A 56 -3.34 -22.76 -5.52
CA ARG A 56 -2.32 -21.78 -5.12
C ARG A 56 -2.47 -20.46 -5.86
N ALA A 57 -2.78 -20.50 -7.16
CA ALA A 57 -3.03 -19.31 -7.95
C ALA A 57 -4.26 -18.56 -7.44
N GLU A 58 -5.34 -19.28 -7.11
CA GLU A 58 -6.55 -18.74 -6.49
C GLU A 58 -6.23 -18.09 -5.14
N TRP A 59 -5.54 -18.78 -4.22
CA TRP A 59 -5.13 -18.21 -2.93
C TRP A 59 -4.21 -16.99 -3.07
N LEU A 60 -3.33 -16.99 -4.07
CA LEU A 60 -2.48 -15.83 -4.35
C LEU A 60 -3.31 -14.66 -4.88
N ALA A 61 -4.28 -14.92 -5.75
CA ALA A 61 -5.18 -13.91 -6.28
C ALA A 61 -6.08 -13.32 -5.17
N GLU A 62 -6.67 -14.16 -4.33
CA GLU A 62 -7.44 -13.75 -3.15
C GLU A 62 -6.57 -12.97 -2.16
N GLY A 63 -5.36 -13.46 -1.87
CA GLY A 63 -4.40 -12.78 -1.01
C GLY A 63 -4.03 -11.39 -1.55
N LYS A 64 -3.80 -11.28 -2.87
CA LYS A 64 -3.54 -9.99 -3.53
C LYS A 64 -4.75 -9.06 -3.44
N ALA A 65 -5.95 -9.55 -3.73
CA ALA A 65 -7.18 -8.77 -3.63
C ALA A 65 -7.39 -8.23 -2.20
N ASN A 66 -7.14 -9.05 -1.18
CA ASN A 66 -7.21 -8.63 0.23
C ASN A 66 -6.18 -7.53 0.57
N VAL A 67 -4.96 -7.62 0.02
CA VAL A 67 -3.94 -6.58 0.18
C VAL A 67 -4.35 -5.30 -0.54
N ASP A 68 -4.82 -5.39 -1.77
CA ASP A 68 -5.28 -4.26 -2.56
C ASP A 68 -6.47 -3.55 -1.88
N GLU A 69 -7.42 -4.30 -1.32
CA GLU A 69 -8.53 -3.76 -0.52
C GLU A 69 -8.04 -3.06 0.76
N ALA A 70 -7.08 -3.67 1.48
CA ALA A 70 -6.48 -3.05 2.66
C ALA A 70 -5.77 -1.73 2.30
N VAL A 71 -5.02 -1.69 1.20
CA VAL A 71 -4.37 -0.48 0.69
C VAL A 71 -5.41 0.57 0.31
N ALA A 72 -6.47 0.19 -0.42
CA ALA A 72 -7.54 1.10 -0.83
C ALA A 72 -8.22 1.76 0.39
N ARG A 73 -8.53 0.99 1.44
CA ARG A 73 -9.10 1.53 2.69
C ARG A 73 -8.19 2.54 3.37
N GLN A 74 -6.88 2.31 3.39
CA GLN A 74 -5.94 3.27 3.97
C GLN A 74 -5.79 4.53 3.13
N VAL A 75 -5.73 4.39 1.80
CA VAL A 75 -5.68 5.54 0.88
C VAL A 75 -6.92 6.42 1.07
N ALA A 76 -8.11 5.84 1.15
CA ALA A 76 -9.35 6.59 1.39
C ALA A 76 -9.33 7.38 2.72
N ARG A 77 -8.72 6.82 3.77
CA ARG A 77 -8.54 7.54 5.05
C ARG A 77 -7.61 8.74 4.91
N TYR A 78 -6.49 8.59 4.20
CA TYR A 78 -5.57 9.70 3.94
C TYR A 78 -6.20 10.77 3.04
N GLU A 79 -6.95 10.38 2.01
CA GLU A 79 -7.68 11.33 1.16
C GLU A 79 -8.71 12.14 1.98
N HIS A 80 -9.39 11.51 2.93
CA HIS A 80 -10.27 12.21 3.86
C HIS A 80 -9.52 13.22 4.74
N LEU A 81 -8.36 12.84 5.29
CA LEU A 81 -7.52 13.75 6.08
C LEU A 81 -7.00 14.93 5.25
N ILE A 82 -6.62 14.69 3.98
CA ILE A 82 -6.22 15.74 3.05
C ILE A 82 -7.36 16.74 2.84
N ALA A 83 -8.59 16.26 2.64
CA ALA A 83 -9.76 17.13 2.47
C ALA A 83 -10.02 17.98 3.72
N LEU A 84 -9.91 17.39 4.92
CA LEU A 84 -10.04 18.13 6.17
C LEU A 84 -8.92 19.16 6.36
N ALA A 85 -7.69 18.82 6.01
CA ALA A 85 -6.55 19.73 6.12
C ALA A 85 -6.68 20.91 5.15
N TYR A 86 -7.11 20.69 3.90
CA TYR A 86 -7.39 21.80 2.98
C TYR A 86 -8.50 22.71 3.49
N ARG A 87 -9.57 22.13 4.04
CA ARG A 87 -10.65 22.91 4.64
C ARG A 87 -10.16 23.76 5.81
N ALA A 88 -9.40 23.16 6.73
CA ALA A 88 -8.84 23.88 7.87
C ALA A 88 -7.84 24.97 7.43
N PHE A 89 -7.08 24.70 6.36
CA PHE A 89 -6.23 25.72 5.75
C PHE A 89 -7.05 26.90 5.24
N ASP A 90 -8.11 26.66 4.48
CA ASP A 90 -8.97 27.74 3.97
C ASP A 90 -9.67 28.51 5.10
N GLU A 91 -10.13 27.81 6.15
CA GLU A 91 -10.73 28.41 7.35
C GLU A 91 -9.74 29.25 8.17
N SER A 92 -8.44 28.92 8.10
CA SER A 92 -7.38 29.68 8.78
C SER A 92 -6.94 30.96 8.04
N ARG A 93 -7.53 31.24 6.87
CA ARG A 93 -7.25 32.45 6.08
C ARG A 93 -8.20 33.58 6.48
N GLY A 94 -7.75 34.81 6.27
CA GLY A 94 -8.56 36.01 6.45
C GLY A 94 -8.08 36.90 7.58
N THR A 95 -8.90 37.86 7.95
CA THR A 95 -8.51 38.91 8.90
C THR A 95 -8.73 38.44 10.34
N HIS A 96 -7.65 38.23 11.07
CA HIS A 96 -7.69 38.00 12.51
C HIS A 96 -7.50 39.33 13.24
N VAL A 97 -8.41 39.61 14.18
CA VAL A 97 -8.29 40.74 15.08
C VAL A 97 -7.52 40.28 16.31
N VAL A 98 -6.30 40.77 16.47
CA VAL A 98 -5.50 40.54 17.67
C VAL A 98 -5.72 41.73 18.60
N THR A 99 -6.52 41.50 19.64
CA THR A 99 -6.73 42.50 20.71
C THR A 99 -5.65 42.33 21.75
N ARG A 100 -4.82 43.37 21.96
CA ARG A 100 -3.80 43.39 23.01
C ARG A 100 -4.26 44.35 24.11
N THR A 101 -4.48 43.80 25.30
CA THR A 101 -4.82 44.57 26.50
C THR A 101 -3.57 44.67 27.38
N GLU A 102 -3.05 45.89 27.54
CA GLU A 102 -1.97 46.16 28.50
C GLU A 102 -2.54 46.92 29.71
N THR A 103 -2.53 46.27 30.88
CA THR A 103 -2.81 46.91 32.17
C THR A 103 -1.52 47.41 32.81
N SER A 104 -1.43 48.72 33.01
CA SER A 104 -0.34 49.38 33.73
C SER A 104 -0.65 49.49 35.21
N THR A 105 0.16 48.85 36.06
CA THR A 105 0.03 48.89 37.52
C THR A 105 0.84 50.05 38.07
N GLY A 106 0.27 51.25 38.07
CA GLY A 106 0.83 52.45 38.69
C GLY A 106 -0.25 53.34 39.29
N GLU A 107 0.13 54.28 40.16
CA GLU A 107 -0.76 55.13 41.00
C GLU A 107 -1.78 56.00 40.22
N LYS A 108 -1.69 56.02 38.88
CA LYS A 108 -2.67 56.55 37.92
C LYS A 108 -2.90 55.58 36.75
N GLY A 109 -3.20 54.31 37.04
CA GLY A 109 -3.37 53.26 36.04
C GLY A 109 -4.57 53.51 35.12
N GLY A 110 -4.32 53.67 33.83
CA GLY A 110 -5.33 53.66 32.78
C GLY A 110 -5.19 52.40 31.92
N THR A 111 -6.31 51.78 31.57
CA THR A 111 -6.35 50.65 30.62
C THR A 111 -6.12 51.19 29.21
N LYS A 112 -5.13 50.63 28.49
CA LYS A 112 -4.90 50.93 27.08
C LYS A 112 -5.25 49.70 26.26
N ASP A 113 -6.35 49.80 25.52
CA ASP A 113 -6.74 48.79 24.53
C ASP A 113 -6.21 49.19 23.16
N SER A 114 -5.52 48.27 22.49
CA SER A 114 -5.12 48.42 21.08
C SER A 114 -5.61 47.24 20.27
N GLU A 115 -6.27 47.52 19.14
CA GLU A 115 -6.76 46.54 18.19
C GLU A 115 -5.87 46.57 16.93
N THR A 116 -5.22 45.43 16.60
CA THR A 116 -4.46 45.26 15.35
C THR A 116 -5.17 44.22 14.49
N LYS A 117 -5.42 44.57 13.22
CA LYS A 117 -5.99 43.66 12.22
C LYS A 117 -4.86 43.10 11.37
N GLU A 118 -4.69 41.79 11.40
CA GLU A 118 -3.70 41.08 10.60
C GLU A 118 -4.41 40.19 9.57
N GLU A 119 -4.03 40.30 8.31
CA GLU A 119 -4.47 39.36 7.27
C GLU A 119 -3.58 38.12 7.29
N MET A 120 -4.19 36.98 7.57
CA MET A 120 -3.52 35.69 7.62
C MET A 120 -3.64 35.00 6.26
N ALA A 121 -2.49 34.59 5.71
CA ALA A 121 -2.40 33.82 4.47
C ALA A 121 -2.83 32.34 4.62
N GLY A 122 -3.13 31.90 5.86
CA GLY A 122 -3.44 30.53 6.25
C GLY A 122 -2.32 29.88 7.05
N ASP A 123 -2.65 28.92 7.93
CA ASP A 123 -1.68 28.20 8.75
C ASP A 123 -0.94 27.13 7.91
N PRO A 124 0.39 27.27 7.71
CA PRO A 124 1.17 26.34 6.90
C PRO A 124 1.21 24.90 7.45
N ARG A 125 0.86 24.68 8.71
CA ARG A 125 0.82 23.34 9.33
C ARG A 125 -0.18 22.42 8.62
N PHE A 126 -1.30 22.96 8.13
CA PHE A 126 -2.29 22.17 7.39
C PHE A 126 -1.75 21.68 6.05
N ILE A 127 -0.97 22.51 5.34
CA ILE A 127 -0.31 22.10 4.09
C ILE A 127 0.82 21.09 4.35
N ALA A 128 1.53 21.21 5.48
CA ALA A 128 2.50 20.21 5.90
C ALA A 128 1.84 18.84 6.14
N GLU A 129 0.64 18.81 6.74
CA GLU A 129 -0.13 17.59 6.93
C GLU A 129 -0.58 16.96 5.60
N VAL A 130 -1.01 17.79 4.62
CA VAL A 130 -1.33 17.31 3.26
C VAL A 130 -0.12 16.62 2.64
N ARG A 131 1.07 17.24 2.72
CA ARG A 131 2.31 16.64 2.21
C ARG A 131 2.61 15.31 2.89
N HIS A 132 2.45 15.24 4.20
CA HIS A 132 2.66 14.00 4.97
C HIS A 132 1.71 12.88 4.51
N CYS A 133 0.42 13.18 4.35
CA CYS A 133 -0.57 12.25 3.84
C CYS A 133 -0.25 11.77 2.41
N GLN A 134 0.19 12.67 1.53
CA GLN A 134 0.60 12.34 0.16
C GLN A 134 1.82 11.39 0.13
N GLU A 135 2.81 11.63 0.99
CA GLU A 135 3.96 10.72 1.14
C GLU A 135 3.55 9.35 1.64
N ALA A 136 2.61 9.27 2.59
CA ALA A 136 2.08 8.02 3.09
C ALA A 136 1.34 7.23 1.99
N ILE A 137 0.52 7.90 1.17
CA ILE A 137 -0.13 7.30 0.00
C ILE A 137 0.91 6.78 -1.01
N ALA A 138 1.94 7.59 -1.33
CA ALA A 138 2.99 7.18 -2.27
C ALA A 138 3.79 5.96 -1.78
N LYS A 139 4.02 5.85 -0.48
CA LYS A 139 4.64 4.67 0.15
C LYS A 139 3.74 3.44 0.07
N LEU A 140 2.45 3.58 0.41
CA LEU A 140 1.47 2.49 0.33
C LEU A 140 1.29 1.94 -1.09
N LYS A 141 1.29 2.82 -2.09
CA LYS A 141 1.19 2.44 -3.51
C LYS A 141 2.52 1.96 -4.12
N GLY A 142 3.63 2.06 -3.38
CA GLY A 142 4.94 1.60 -3.84
C GLY A 142 5.66 2.54 -4.82
N TYR A 143 5.18 3.77 -5.04
CA TYR A 143 5.86 4.74 -5.92
C TYR A 143 7.23 5.17 -5.40
N ASN A 144 7.44 5.11 -4.09
CA ASN A 144 8.72 5.41 -3.43
C ASN A 144 9.61 4.18 -3.23
N ALA A 145 9.35 3.05 -3.91
CA ALA A 145 10.25 1.92 -3.89
C ALA A 145 11.59 2.35 -4.49
N ALA A 146 12.62 2.42 -3.65
CA ALA A 146 13.98 2.76 -4.09
C ALA A 146 14.38 1.84 -5.24
N ILE A 147 14.80 2.43 -6.36
CA ILE A 147 15.48 1.71 -7.44
C ILE A 147 16.74 1.12 -6.80
N LYS A 148 16.72 -0.19 -6.50
CA LYS A 148 17.94 -0.92 -6.14
C LYS A 148 18.85 -0.87 -7.38
N VAL A 149 19.80 0.06 -7.38
CA VAL A 149 20.91 0.05 -8.34
C VAL A 149 21.81 -1.11 -7.92
N GLU A 150 21.68 -2.25 -8.61
CA GLU A 150 22.65 -3.34 -8.45
C GLU A 150 23.98 -2.89 -9.05
N SER A 151 24.95 -2.52 -8.20
CA SER A 151 26.32 -2.27 -8.62
C SER A 151 26.95 -3.59 -9.08
N THR A 152 26.90 -3.85 -10.38
CA THR A 152 27.59 -4.98 -10.99
C THR A 152 29.09 -4.66 -11.07
N HIS A 153 29.84 -4.87 -9.99
CA HIS A 153 31.30 -4.94 -10.06
C HIS A 153 31.71 -6.32 -10.56
N LYS A 154 31.66 -6.53 -11.88
CA LYS A 154 32.37 -7.63 -12.55
C LYS A 154 33.57 -7.05 -13.28
N GLY A 155 34.77 -7.36 -12.82
CA GLY A 155 35.99 -7.24 -13.63
C GLY A 155 37.09 -6.34 -13.07
N VAL A 156 37.57 -6.60 -11.87
CA VAL A 156 38.96 -6.28 -11.51
C VAL A 156 39.58 -7.57 -11.01
N LEU A 157 40.00 -8.46 -11.91
CA LEU A 157 40.84 -9.62 -11.56
C LEU A 157 41.49 -10.31 -12.78
N ALA A 158 41.73 -9.61 -13.88
CA ALA A 158 42.30 -10.24 -15.10
C ALA A 158 43.29 -9.37 -15.88
N ILE A 159 44.10 -8.54 -15.21
CA ILE A 159 45.21 -7.84 -15.89
C ILE A 159 46.59 -8.23 -15.32
N ASP A 160 46.68 -8.65 -14.06
CA ASP A 160 48.00 -8.94 -13.46
C ASP A 160 48.64 -10.27 -13.86
N LYS A 161 47.92 -11.18 -14.54
CA LYS A 161 48.52 -12.43 -15.03
C LYS A 161 49.22 -12.28 -16.39
N ALA A 162 48.96 -11.22 -17.15
CA ALA A 162 49.54 -11.04 -18.49
C ALA A 162 50.93 -10.37 -18.49
N LEU A 163 51.40 -9.83 -17.35
CA LEU A 163 52.72 -9.19 -17.25
C LEU A 163 53.77 -10.04 -16.50
N SER A 164 53.38 -11.16 -15.88
CA SER A 164 54.32 -12.06 -15.18
C SER A 164 54.94 -13.13 -16.07
N ASP A 165 54.36 -13.41 -17.24
CA ASP A 165 54.85 -14.45 -18.17
C ASP A 165 55.65 -13.86 -19.35
N ALA A 166 56.02 -12.58 -19.27
CA ALA A 166 56.75 -11.84 -20.33
C ALA A 166 58.13 -11.30 -19.89
N VAL A 167 58.70 -11.81 -18.79
CA VAL A 167 60.10 -11.58 -18.37
C VAL A 167 60.76 -12.92 -18.10
#